data_AF-A0A4Q9P0Z3-F1
#
_entry.id   AF-A0A4Q9P0Z3-F1
#
_cell.length_a   1.000
_cell.length_b   1.000
_cell.length_c   1.000
_cell.angle_alpha   90.00
_cell.angle_beta   90.00
_cell.angle_gamma   90.00
#
_symmetry.space_group_name_H-M   'P 1'
#
loop_
_entity.id
_entity.type
_entity.pdbx_description
1 polymer ?
#
loop_
_entity_poly.entity_id
_entity_poly.type
_entity_poly.pdbx_seq_one_letter_code
_entity_poly.pdbx_strand_id
1 'polypeptide(L)'
;MPRAATYGRIWSERRGSSSTVTSDEDDRPIPESDSFSSDLSELESESEYNPDTEDEDLVKNKPREHKFKLHENVWVKPRGCFEWFRGSVKKIREPHSSRGTKKRGTLYLVVFRRHHTNMRDIFSSTEGTIKPDTPRVRALVRMAS
;
A
#
# COMPACT_ATOMS: atom_id res chain seq x y z
N MET A 1 -35.49 39.78 -11.96
CA MET A 1 -35.79 38.40 -12.41
C MET A 1 -34.76 37.96 -13.44
N PRO A 2 -33.70 37.21 -13.08
CA PRO A 2 -32.83 36.60 -14.07
C PRO A 2 -33.19 35.12 -14.30
N ARG A 3 -33.40 34.77 -15.56
CA ARG A 3 -33.41 33.40 -16.10
C ARG A 3 -31.96 32.96 -16.33
N ALA A 4 -31.59 31.77 -15.86
CA ALA A 4 -30.44 30.99 -16.31
C ALA A 4 -30.50 29.61 -15.64
N ALA A 5 -30.08 28.48 -16.21
CA ALA A 5 -29.88 28.02 -17.57
C ALA A 5 -29.86 26.49 -17.44
N THR A 6 -30.59 25.77 -18.29
CA THR A 6 -30.63 24.31 -18.34
C THR A 6 -29.36 23.78 -19.01
N TYR A 7 -28.50 23.11 -18.23
CA TYR A 7 -27.44 22.26 -18.80
C TYR A 7 -27.95 20.83 -18.89
N GLY A 8 -28.37 20.44 -20.09
CA GLY A 8 -28.30 19.04 -20.50
C GLY A 8 -26.85 18.70 -20.90
N ARG A 9 -26.42 17.47 -20.64
CA ARG A 9 -26.01 16.49 -21.68
C ARG A 9 -25.45 15.23 -21.03
N ILE A 10 -26.11 14.09 -21.26
CA ILE A 10 -25.70 13.02 -22.19
C ILE A 10 -24.46 12.28 -21.69
N TRP A 11 -24.66 11.23 -20.90
CA TRP A 11 -23.80 10.04 -20.96
C TRP A 11 -24.68 8.88 -21.44
N SER A 12 -24.69 8.71 -22.76
CA SER A 12 -25.35 7.59 -23.43
C SER A 12 -24.64 6.28 -23.14
N GLU A 13 -25.46 5.28 -22.92
CA GLU A 13 -25.17 3.86 -22.80
C GLU A 13 -24.25 3.38 -23.92
N ARG A 14 -23.11 2.76 -23.57
CA ARG A 14 -22.44 1.80 -24.45
C ARG A 14 -22.88 0.41 -24.05
N ARG A 15 -23.99 0.00 -24.68
CA ARG A 15 -24.40 -1.38 -24.87
C ARG A 15 -23.63 -1.93 -26.08
N GLY A 16 -23.07 -3.13 -25.94
CA GLY A 16 -22.63 -3.96 -27.06
C GLY A 16 -21.12 -3.99 -27.29
N SER A 17 -20.51 -5.13 -27.02
CA SER A 17 -20.20 -6.07 -28.11
C SER A 17 -19.88 -7.44 -27.54
N SER A 18 -20.79 -8.37 -27.84
CA SER A 18 -20.58 -9.81 -27.82
C SER A 18 -19.72 -10.19 -29.02
N SER A 19 -18.72 -11.05 -28.83
CA SER A 19 -18.14 -11.84 -29.91
C SER A 19 -17.53 -13.13 -29.35
N THR A 20 -18.18 -14.24 -29.70
CA THR A 20 -17.75 -15.63 -29.55
C THR A 20 -16.95 -16.04 -30.78
N VAL A 21 -15.77 -16.67 -30.62
CA VAL A 21 -15.07 -17.60 -31.56
C VAL A 21 -13.99 -18.34 -30.74
N THR A 22 -14.08 -19.66 -30.48
CA THR A 22 -13.51 -20.82 -31.23
C THR A 22 -12.03 -20.63 -31.59
N SER A 23 -11.10 -21.57 -31.51
CA SER A 23 -10.92 -22.95 -31.04
C SER A 23 -9.39 -23.18 -31.22
N ASP A 24 -8.94 -24.38 -30.88
CA ASP A 24 -7.85 -25.09 -31.57
C ASP A 24 -6.55 -25.29 -30.78
N GLU A 25 -6.13 -26.53 -30.88
CA GLU A 25 -5.19 -27.31 -30.10
C GLU A 25 -3.74 -26.94 -30.45
N ASP A 26 -2.84 -27.01 -29.48
CA ASP A 26 -1.46 -27.40 -29.75
C ASP A 26 -0.86 -28.03 -28.49
N ASP A 27 -1.05 -29.35 -28.41
CA ASP A 27 -0.42 -30.27 -27.49
C ASP A 27 1.09 -30.27 -27.78
N ARG A 28 1.88 -29.64 -26.91
CA ARG A 28 3.34 -29.60 -27.02
C ARG A 28 3.95 -30.47 -25.92
N PRO A 29 4.71 -31.53 -26.27
CA PRO A 29 5.44 -32.31 -25.28
C PRO A 29 6.53 -31.45 -24.64
N ILE A 30 6.50 -31.38 -23.31
CA ILE A 30 7.49 -30.69 -22.49
C ILE A 30 8.72 -31.61 -22.42
N PRO A 31 9.91 -31.21 -22.91
CA PRO A 31 11.12 -31.97 -22.70
C PRO A 31 11.53 -31.90 -21.23
N GLU A 32 11.48 -33.05 -20.57
CA GLU A 32 12.02 -33.30 -19.23
C GLU A 32 13.54 -33.13 -19.28
N SER A 33 14.01 -31.97 -18.83
CA SER A 33 15.43 -31.70 -18.67
C SER A 33 15.83 -32.07 -17.24
N ASP A 34 16.49 -33.20 -17.17
CA ASP A 34 17.17 -33.77 -16.03
C ASP A 34 18.15 -32.80 -15.35
N SER A 35 18.28 -32.97 -14.03
CA SER A 35 19.49 -32.77 -13.24
C SER A 35 20.30 -31.48 -13.40
N PHE A 36 20.17 -30.58 -12.41
CA PHE A 36 21.36 -30.08 -11.68
C PHE A 36 21.02 -29.95 -10.19
N SER A 37 21.44 -30.97 -9.44
CA SER A 37 21.74 -30.87 -8.01
C SER A 37 22.85 -29.84 -7.84
N SER A 38 22.52 -28.70 -7.23
CA SER A 38 23.51 -27.76 -6.69
C SER A 38 23.34 -27.74 -5.18
N ASP A 39 24.04 -28.67 -4.56
CA ASP A 39 24.61 -28.56 -3.23
C ASP A 39 25.40 -27.23 -3.15
N LEU A 40 24.80 -26.21 -2.53
CA LEU A 40 25.48 -24.96 -2.25
C LEU A 40 25.21 -24.55 -0.81
N SER A 41 26.11 -25.08 0.02
CA SER A 41 26.71 -24.45 1.20
C SER A 41 25.75 -23.77 2.17
N GLU A 42 25.59 -24.46 3.30
CA GLU A 42 25.49 -23.87 4.62
C GLU A 42 26.53 -22.74 4.77
N LEU A 43 26.12 -21.51 4.46
CA LEU A 43 26.76 -20.33 5.00
C LEU A 43 26.12 -20.11 6.37
N GLU A 44 26.76 -20.71 7.40
CA GLU A 44 26.76 -20.16 8.75
C GLU A 44 27.33 -18.74 8.68
N SER A 45 26.49 -17.81 8.27
CA SER A 45 26.75 -16.40 8.49
C SER A 45 26.31 -16.12 9.92
N GLU A 46 27.17 -16.52 10.87
CA GLU A 46 27.17 -15.96 12.22
C GLU A 46 27.47 -14.46 12.08
N SER A 47 26.44 -13.68 11.74
CA SER A 47 26.50 -12.25 11.94
C SER A 47 26.53 -12.05 13.45
N GLU A 48 27.74 -11.89 13.98
CA GLU A 48 28.05 -11.35 15.28
C GLU A 48 27.17 -10.11 15.49
N TYR A 49 26.03 -10.34 16.14
CA TYR A 49 25.12 -9.33 16.56
C TYR A 49 25.84 -8.56 17.64
N ASN A 50 26.54 -7.50 17.24
CA ASN A 50 26.86 -6.41 18.14
C ASN A 50 25.52 -5.74 18.46
N PRO A 51 24.95 -5.88 19.68
CA PRO A 51 23.93 -4.96 20.13
C PRO A 51 24.63 -3.62 20.33
N ASP A 52 24.86 -2.91 19.22
CA ASP A 52 25.19 -1.50 19.31
C ASP A 52 24.06 -0.85 20.10
N THR A 53 24.51 -0.15 21.13
CA THR A 53 23.76 0.21 22.31
C THR A 53 22.93 1.43 21.97
N GLU A 54 21.94 1.26 21.09
CA GLU A 54 21.09 2.34 20.62
C GLU A 54 19.71 2.21 21.26
N ASP A 55 19.62 2.93 22.38
CA ASP A 55 18.41 3.49 22.94
C ASP A 55 17.45 2.52 23.64
N GLU A 56 17.78 2.27 24.92
CA GLU A 56 16.80 2.20 26.01
C GLU A 56 15.96 3.50 26.13
N ASP A 57 15.29 3.91 25.05
CA ASP A 57 14.20 4.86 25.11
C ASP A 57 12.92 4.05 25.37
N LEU A 58 12.80 3.53 26.60
CA LEU A 58 11.53 3.27 27.29
C LEU A 58 10.76 4.58 27.53
N VAL A 59 10.73 5.45 26.52
CA VAL A 59 10.10 6.76 26.55
C VAL A 59 8.66 6.58 26.14
N LYS A 60 7.80 6.56 27.16
CA LYS A 60 6.42 7.09 27.20
C LYS A 60 5.70 6.99 25.87
N ASN A 61 4.70 6.09 25.82
CA ASN A 61 3.59 5.91 24.86
C ASN A 61 2.97 7.19 24.25
N LYS A 62 3.77 8.05 23.65
CA LYS A 62 3.32 9.07 22.72
C LYS A 62 3.56 8.46 21.35
N PRO A 63 2.52 8.32 20.51
CA PRO A 63 2.71 7.91 19.13
C PRO A 63 3.66 8.94 18.50
N ARG A 64 4.93 8.57 18.32
CA ARG A 64 5.89 9.41 17.60
C ARG A 64 5.32 9.53 16.18
N GLU A 65 5.00 10.75 15.77
CA GLU A 65 4.49 11.01 14.43
C GLU A 65 5.57 10.62 13.43
N HIS A 66 5.41 9.46 12.80
CA HIS A 66 6.32 9.02 11.77
C HIS A 66 6.09 9.85 10.50
N LYS A 67 7.17 10.42 9.96
CA LYS A 67 7.16 11.19 8.71
C LYS A 67 7.56 10.29 7.57
N PHE A 68 6.60 9.98 6.70
CA PHE A 68 6.84 9.14 5.52
C PHE A 68 7.46 9.94 4.39
N LYS A 69 8.29 9.28 3.57
CA LYS A 69 8.92 9.83 2.36
C LYS A 69 8.12 9.44 1.12
N LEU A 70 8.35 10.17 0.02
CA LEU A 70 7.79 9.80 -1.28
C LEU A 70 8.33 8.43 -1.71
N HIS A 71 7.47 7.63 -2.33
CA HIS A 71 7.73 6.26 -2.78
C HIS A 71 8.06 5.25 -1.66
N GLU A 72 7.97 5.64 -0.40
CA GLU A 72 8.15 4.73 0.73
C GLU A 72 7.03 3.68 0.78
N ASN A 73 7.41 2.44 1.10
CA ASN A 73 6.47 1.34 1.30
C ASN A 73 5.84 1.43 2.69
N VAL A 74 4.52 1.30 2.75
CA VAL A 74 3.73 1.48 3.96
C VAL A 74 2.63 0.44 4.06
N TRP A 75 2.18 0.20 5.28
CA TRP A 75 0.96 -0.55 5.57
C TRP A 75 -0.17 0.42 5.84
N VAL A 76 -1.31 0.23 5.18
CA VAL A 76 -2.50 1.07 5.32
C VAL A 76 -3.74 0.25 5.66
N LYS A 77 -4.61 0.82 6.47
CA LYS A 77 -5.92 0.25 6.80
C LYS A 77 -7.01 1.23 6.32
N PRO A 78 -7.53 1.04 5.08
CA PRO A 78 -8.59 1.89 4.54
C PRO A 78 -9.83 1.88 5.43
N ARG A 79 -10.59 2.98 5.40
CA ARG A 79 -11.81 3.09 6.21
C ARG A 79 -12.82 1.99 5.82
N GLY A 80 -13.45 1.39 6.82
CA GLY A 80 -14.39 0.29 6.63
C GLY A 80 -13.75 -1.06 6.26
N CYS A 81 -12.41 -1.15 6.25
CA CYS A 81 -11.70 -2.42 6.08
C CYS A 81 -11.09 -2.86 7.40
N PHE A 82 -11.11 -4.17 7.68
CA PHE A 82 -10.46 -4.75 8.85
C PHE A 82 -9.00 -5.14 8.59
N GLU A 83 -8.69 -5.45 7.33
CA GLU A 83 -7.37 -5.88 6.86
C GLU A 83 -6.41 -4.71 6.61
N TRP A 84 -5.11 -5.02 6.72
CA TRP A 84 -4.02 -4.13 6.35
C TRP A 84 -3.54 -4.44 4.94
N PHE A 85 -3.34 -3.40 4.14
CA PHE A 85 -2.85 -3.51 2.78
C PHE A 85 -1.48 -2.87 2.66
N ARG A 86 -0.59 -3.49 1.88
CA ARG A 86 0.70 -2.91 1.53
C ARG A 86 0.52 -1.92 0.38
N GLY A 87 1.14 -0.75 0.49
CA GLY A 87 1.07 0.31 -0.50
C GLY A 87 2.36 1.13 -0.57
N SER A 88 2.34 2.15 -1.43
CA SER A 88 3.43 3.11 -1.58
C SER A 88 2.93 4.55 -1.56
N VAL A 89 3.67 5.43 -0.88
CA VAL A 89 3.34 6.87 -0.82
C VAL A 89 3.61 7.50 -2.19
N LYS A 90 2.61 8.17 -2.77
CA LYS A 90 2.74 8.86 -4.07
C LYS A 90 2.73 10.38 -3.96
N LYS A 91 2.09 10.94 -2.93
CA LYS A 91 2.07 12.39 -2.72
C LYS A 91 2.00 12.69 -1.23
N ILE A 92 2.78 13.69 -0.81
CA ILE A 92 2.73 14.24 0.54
C ILE A 92 2.09 15.63 0.42
N ARG A 93 1.08 15.89 1.24
CA ARG A 93 0.43 17.20 1.35
C ARG A 93 0.58 17.67 2.78
N GLU A 94 1.36 18.72 2.96
CA GLU A 94 1.39 19.43 4.23
C GLU A 94 0.10 20.24 4.38
N PRO A 95 -0.51 20.26 5.58
CA PRO A 95 -1.67 21.09 5.85
C PRO A 95 -1.31 22.55 5.57
N HIS A 96 -2.09 23.23 4.74
CA HIS A 96 -1.94 24.67 4.61
C HIS A 96 -2.37 25.29 5.95
N SER A 97 -1.44 25.94 6.64
CA SER A 97 -1.69 26.61 7.92
C SER A 97 -2.50 27.89 7.69
N SER A 98 -3.72 27.77 7.16
CA SER A 98 -4.66 28.89 7.11
C SER A 98 -5.32 29.05 8.47
N ARG A 99 -5.23 30.28 9.00
CA ARG A 99 -5.65 30.70 10.34
C ARG A 99 -7.03 30.15 10.69
N GLY A 100 -7.10 29.16 11.58
CA GLY A 100 -8.35 28.72 12.22
C GLY A 100 -8.76 27.27 11.99
N THR A 101 -8.11 26.51 11.10
CA THR A 101 -8.41 25.08 10.99
C THR A 101 -7.61 24.27 12.01
N LYS A 102 -8.31 23.45 12.82
CA LYS A 102 -7.73 22.51 13.79
C LYS A 102 -6.54 21.80 13.13
N LYS A 103 -5.38 21.78 13.80
CA LYS A 103 -4.10 21.19 13.34
C LYS A 103 -4.34 19.85 12.61
N ARG A 104 -4.49 19.89 11.29
CA ARG A 104 -4.57 18.68 10.48
C ARG A 104 -3.14 18.17 10.35
N GLY A 105 -2.87 16.91 10.66
CA GLY A 105 -1.55 16.33 10.43
C GLY A 105 -1.20 16.27 8.94
N THR A 106 0.06 15.94 8.63
CA THR A 106 0.50 15.68 7.25
C THR A 106 -0.36 14.59 6.60
N LEU A 107 -0.82 14.86 5.37
CA LEU A 107 -1.64 13.93 4.61
C LEU A 107 -0.81 13.22 3.55
N TYR A 108 -0.98 11.90 3.46
CA TYR A 108 -0.23 11.03 2.56
C TYR A 108 -1.20 10.35 1.59
N LEU A 109 -1.06 10.63 0.30
CA LEU A 109 -1.74 9.87 -0.74
C LEU A 109 -0.99 8.57 -0.97
N VAL A 110 -1.62 7.44 -0.67
CA VAL A 110 -1.02 6.11 -0.81
C VAL A 110 -1.75 5.36 -1.92
N VAL A 111 -0.98 4.63 -2.73
CA VAL A 111 -1.51 3.69 -3.71
C VAL A 111 -1.24 2.27 -3.22
N PHE A 112 -2.28 1.47 -3.11
CA PHE A 112 -2.25 0.09 -2.60
C PHE A 112 -3.12 -0.81 -3.47
N ARG A 113 -2.93 -2.13 -3.38
CA ARG A 113 -3.66 -3.11 -4.21
C ARG A 113 -4.70 -3.84 -3.36
N ARG A 114 -5.92 -3.93 -3.86
CA ARG A 114 -7.01 -4.73 -3.27
C ARG A 114 -7.75 -5.48 -4.38
N HIS A 115 -7.96 -6.79 -4.21
CA HIS A 115 -8.59 -7.67 -5.22
C HIS A 115 -8.10 -7.38 -6.64
N HIS A 116 -6.77 -7.39 -6.82
CA HIS A 116 -6.06 -7.10 -8.07
C HIS A 116 -6.15 -5.68 -8.62
N THR A 117 -6.95 -4.78 -8.03
CA THR A 117 -7.12 -3.40 -8.49
C THR A 117 -6.24 -2.44 -7.69
N ASN A 118 -5.68 -1.43 -8.36
CA ASN A 118 -4.93 -0.35 -7.71
C ASN A 118 -5.90 0.69 -7.15
N MET A 119 -5.94 0.80 -5.83
CA MET A 119 -6.71 1.81 -5.11
C MET A 119 -5.81 2.97 -4.69
N ARG A 120 -6.42 4.15 -4.51
CA ARG A 120 -5.74 5.34 -4.02
C ARG A 120 -6.56 5.97 -2.93
N ASP A 121 -5.95 6.28 -1.80
CA ASP A 121 -6.63 6.92 -0.67
C ASP A 121 -5.67 7.83 0.10
N ILE A 122 -6.21 8.73 0.92
CA ILE A 122 -5.48 9.72 1.70
C ILE A 122 -5.48 9.33 3.17
N PHE A 123 -4.29 9.20 3.73
CA PHE A 123 -4.08 8.80 5.12
C PHE A 123 -3.44 9.93 5.93
N SER A 124 -3.79 10.02 7.21
CA SER A 124 -3.13 10.90 8.17
C SER A 124 -2.20 10.07 9.08
N SER A 125 -0.99 10.56 9.35
CA SER A 125 -0.10 9.93 10.33
C SER A 125 -0.70 9.89 11.75
N THR A 126 -1.65 10.78 12.05
CA THR A 126 -2.28 10.89 13.38
C THR A 126 -3.41 9.89 13.62
N GLU A 127 -4.03 9.34 12.57
CA GLU A 127 -5.18 8.44 12.71
C GLU A 127 -4.76 6.99 13.03
N GLY A 128 -3.48 6.67 12.92
CA GLY A 128 -2.97 5.31 13.11
C GLY A 128 -3.40 4.33 12.00
N THR A 129 -3.97 4.83 10.90
CA THR A 129 -4.40 4.07 9.72
C THR A 129 -3.28 3.84 8.70
N ILE A 130 -2.09 4.39 8.95
CA ILE A 130 -0.87 4.20 8.17
C ILE A 130 0.30 3.86 9.10
N LYS A 131 1.12 2.87 8.72
CA LYS A 131 2.29 2.41 9.47
C LYS A 131 3.47 2.18 8.53
N PRO A 132 4.73 2.35 8.99
CA PRO A 132 5.90 2.08 8.17
C PRO A 132 6.08 0.59 7.92
N ASP A 133 6.70 0.22 6.79
CA ASP A 133 6.96 -1.18 6.43
C ASP A 133 8.21 -1.75 7.12
N THR A 134 8.21 -1.71 8.46
CA THR A 134 9.29 -2.27 9.30
C THR A 134 9.01 -3.72 9.68
N PRO A 135 10.05 -4.55 9.95
CA PRO A 135 9.87 -5.94 10.37
C PRO A 135 8.94 -6.09 11.59
N ARG A 136 9.06 -5.19 12.57
CA ARG A 136 8.19 -5.14 13.75
C ARG A 136 6.72 -4.92 13.38
N VAL A 137 6.42 -3.99 12.48
CA VAL A 137 5.04 -3.73 12.02
C VAL A 137 4.52 -4.91 11.21
N ARG A 138 5.33 -5.52 10.34
CA ARG A 138 4.93 -6.71 9.57
C ARG A 138 4.51 -7.86 10.49
N ALA A 139 5.26 -8.10 11.57
CA ALA A 139 4.89 -9.12 12.56
C ALA A 139 3.52 -8.81 13.19
N LEU A 140 3.28 -7.56 13.61
CA LEU A 140 2.00 -7.14 14.17
C LEU A 140 0.83 -7.26 13.18
N VAL A 141 1.05 -6.93 11.91
CA VAL A 141 0.02 -7.05 10.87
C VAL A 141 -0.31 -8.52 10.62
N ARG A 142 0.69 -9.40 10.56
CA ARG A 142 0.49 -10.85 10.39
C ARG A 142 -0.27 -11.49 11.55
N MET A 143 -0.05 -11.02 12.78
CA MET A 143 -0.80 -11.52 13.95
C MET A 143 -2.25 -11.03 14.00
N ALA A 144 -2.57 -9.95 13.28
CA ALA A 144 -3.88 -9.32 13.29
C ALA A 144 -4.74 -9.67 12.05
N SER A 145 -4.21 -10.44 11.12
CA SER A 145 -4.90 -10.93 9.91
C SER A 145 -5.29 -12.39 10.13
#